data_AF-G7E9E4-F1
#
_entry.id   AF-G7E9E4-F1
#
_cell.length_a   1.000
_cell.length_b   1.000
_cell.length_c   1.000
_cell.angle_alpha   90.00
_cell.angle_beta   90.00
_cell.angle_gamma   90.00
#
_symmetry.space_group_name_H-M   'P 1'
#
loop_
_entity.id
_entity.type
_entity.pdbx_description
1 polymer ?
#
loop_
_entity_poly.entity_id
_entity_poly.type
_entity_poly.pdbx_seq_one_letter_code
_entity_poly.pdbx_strand_id
1 'polypeptide(L)'
;MTRLKFDEASKMGRRPAKCYRYCKNKPFPKSRYNRGVPDPKIRIFDLGRKKAPVEDFPYCVHLVSDEYEQLSSEALEAARICANKYCTKTSGKDSFHLRVRVHPFHVVRINKMLSCAGADRLQTGMRGAWGKPYGKVARVNIGQVILSVRTRDSNKAVVNEALRRARYKFPGRQKIIVSKKWGFTALSRQEFLDAKNAGKIRKAVSVMALTFSISRSTARSSRTCALPISPMAVFDALVWMHASCSRDVATSRGQSEV
;
A
#
# COMPACT_ATOMS: atom_id res chain seq x y z
N MET A 1 23.41 -23.69 -38.79
CA MET A 1 22.18 -24.34 -38.30
C MET A 1 22.40 -24.79 -36.85
N THR A 2 22.44 -23.85 -35.91
CA THR A 2 22.71 -24.14 -34.48
C THR A 2 21.40 -24.03 -33.71
N ARG A 3 20.80 -25.19 -33.45
CA ARG A 3 19.60 -25.37 -32.62
C ARG A 3 19.99 -25.03 -31.18
N LEU A 4 19.73 -23.79 -30.76
CA LEU A 4 19.89 -23.39 -29.37
C LEU A 4 18.93 -24.22 -28.53
N LYS A 5 19.51 -25.10 -27.71
CA LYS A 5 18.81 -25.83 -26.65
C LYS A 5 18.19 -24.78 -25.73
N PHE A 6 16.87 -24.65 -25.79
CA PHE A 6 16.12 -24.07 -24.70
C PHE A 6 16.25 -25.05 -23.53
N ASP A 7 17.17 -24.78 -22.62
CA ASP A 7 17.16 -25.41 -21.31
C ASP A 7 15.88 -24.96 -20.60
N GLU A 8 14.83 -25.77 -20.75
CA GLU A 8 13.63 -25.74 -19.94
C GLU A 8 13.97 -26.17 -18.52
N ALA A 9 14.61 -25.27 -17.77
CA ALA A 9 14.61 -25.34 -16.33
C ALA A 9 13.17 -25.10 -15.84
N SER A 10 12.38 -26.16 -15.79
CA SER A 10 11.05 -26.21 -15.18
C SER A 10 11.15 -25.88 -13.68
N LYS A 11 11.20 -24.59 -13.36
CA LYS A 11 11.37 -24.09 -11.98
C LYS A 11 10.05 -24.17 -11.20
N MET A 12 9.52 -25.37 -11.01
CA MET A 12 8.30 -25.64 -10.22
C MET A 12 8.62 -25.84 -8.74
N GLY A 13 9.18 -24.81 -8.09
CA GLY A 13 9.27 -24.76 -6.62
C GLY A 13 8.06 -24.06 -5.98
N ARG A 14 7.27 -23.32 -6.79
CA ARG A 14 6.22 -22.43 -6.30
C ARG A 14 4.81 -22.87 -6.68
N ARG A 15 3.88 -22.88 -5.71
CA ARG A 15 2.45 -23.07 -6.00
C ARG A 15 1.95 -21.99 -6.96
N PRO A 16 1.07 -22.34 -7.92
CA PRO A 16 0.51 -21.37 -8.86
C PRO A 16 -0.29 -20.31 -8.09
N ALA A 17 -0.20 -19.05 -8.52
CA ALA A 17 -0.82 -17.92 -7.83
C ALA A 17 -2.35 -18.01 -7.74
N LYS A 18 -2.99 -18.84 -8.58
CA LYS A 18 -4.44 -19.12 -8.52
C LYS A 18 -4.91 -19.58 -7.13
N CYS A 19 -4.06 -20.31 -6.40
CA CYS A 19 -4.40 -20.82 -5.07
C CYS A 19 -4.57 -19.70 -4.03
N TYR A 20 -3.90 -18.57 -4.22
CA TYR A 20 -3.85 -17.46 -3.26
C TYR A 20 -4.46 -16.16 -3.81
N ARG A 21 -5.13 -16.18 -4.98
CA ARG A 21 -5.66 -14.96 -5.61
C ARG A 21 -6.68 -14.24 -4.74
N TYR A 22 -7.58 -14.99 -4.09
CA TYR A 22 -8.71 -14.39 -3.37
C TYR A 22 -8.42 -14.19 -1.88
N CYS A 23 -8.94 -13.09 -1.35
CA CYS A 23 -8.87 -12.71 0.05
C CYS A 23 -9.85 -13.50 0.94
N LYS A 24 -9.61 -14.80 1.14
CA LYS A 24 -10.52 -15.69 1.89
C LYS A 24 -10.33 -15.64 3.42
N ASN A 25 -9.08 -15.52 3.87
CA ASN A 25 -8.74 -15.67 5.29
C ASN A 25 -8.66 -14.32 6.01
N LYS A 26 -8.73 -14.35 7.34
CA LYS A 26 -8.38 -13.20 8.19
C LYS A 26 -6.91 -12.78 7.95
N PRO A 27 -6.57 -11.49 8.09
CA PRO A 27 -5.18 -11.03 7.94
C PRO A 27 -4.23 -11.75 8.90
N PHE A 28 -3.23 -12.43 8.34
CA PHE A 28 -2.19 -13.14 9.08
C PHE A 28 -0.81 -12.48 8.79
N PRO A 29 -0.39 -11.47 9.57
CA PRO A 29 0.89 -10.80 9.38
C PRO A 29 2.06 -11.57 10.04
N LYS A 30 3.29 -11.14 9.75
CA LYS A 30 4.46 -11.52 10.57
C LYS A 30 4.29 -10.92 11.96
N SER A 31 4.40 -11.72 13.01
CA SER A 31 4.13 -11.30 14.39
C SER A 31 4.89 -12.20 15.38
N ARG A 32 4.78 -11.90 16.69
CA ARG A 32 5.36 -12.75 17.76
C ARG A 32 4.87 -14.20 17.73
N TYR A 33 3.66 -14.41 17.21
CA TYR A 33 3.01 -15.73 17.07
C TYR A 33 3.37 -16.41 15.75
N ASN A 34 3.63 -15.64 14.70
CA ASN A 34 3.96 -16.12 13.36
C ASN A 34 5.47 -15.96 13.11
N ARG A 35 6.23 -16.92 13.62
CA ARG A 35 7.69 -17.00 13.48
C ARG A 35 8.07 -17.81 12.23
N GLY A 36 9.25 -17.58 11.67
CA GLY A 36 9.73 -18.30 10.48
C GLY A 36 9.09 -17.86 9.16
N VAL A 37 8.52 -16.65 9.09
CA VAL A 37 7.98 -16.09 7.86
C VAL A 37 9.12 -15.69 6.91
N PRO A 38 9.11 -16.13 5.64
CA PRO A 38 10.13 -15.72 4.67
C PRO A 38 10.03 -14.23 4.34
N ASP A 39 11.16 -13.64 3.97
CA ASP A 39 11.21 -12.24 3.55
C ASP A 39 10.56 -12.03 2.19
N PRO A 40 9.90 -10.87 1.97
CA PRO A 40 9.20 -10.62 0.72
C PRO A 40 10.23 -10.45 -0.41
N LYS A 41 9.83 -10.85 -1.63
CA LYS A 41 10.74 -10.72 -2.76
C LYS A 41 11.00 -9.25 -3.13
N ILE A 42 9.97 -8.41 -3.03
CA ILE A 42 10.10 -6.96 -3.14
C ILE A 42 10.79 -6.38 -1.89
N ARG A 43 11.96 -5.75 -2.10
CA ARG A 43 12.73 -5.07 -1.05
C ARG A 43 12.79 -3.56 -1.23
N ILE A 44 12.67 -3.08 -2.46
CA ILE A 44 12.79 -1.66 -2.83
C ILE A 44 11.43 -1.19 -3.34
N PHE A 45 10.87 -0.18 -2.68
CA PHE A 45 9.55 0.37 -3.05
C PHE A 45 9.65 1.64 -3.89
N ASP A 46 10.74 2.41 -3.76
CA ASP A 46 10.96 3.67 -4.49
C ASP A 46 12.13 3.57 -5.46
N LEU A 47 11.93 4.03 -6.70
CA LEU A 47 12.87 3.97 -7.81
C LEU A 47 12.96 5.26 -8.60
N GLY A 48 14.05 5.41 -9.36
CA GLY A 48 14.37 6.63 -10.09
C GLY A 48 14.88 7.72 -9.15
N ARG A 49 14.59 8.99 -9.47
CA ARG A 49 15.08 10.15 -8.72
C ARG A 49 14.19 10.44 -7.50
N LYS A 50 14.32 9.60 -6.46
CA LYS A 50 13.56 9.73 -5.20
C LYS A 50 13.82 11.04 -4.43
N LYS A 51 15.03 11.59 -4.55
CA LYS A 51 15.43 12.87 -3.93
C LYS A 51 14.98 14.10 -4.72
N ALA A 52 14.29 13.93 -5.86
CA ALA A 52 13.83 15.07 -6.65
C ALA A 52 12.85 15.93 -5.83
N PRO A 53 12.97 17.27 -5.92
CA PRO A 53 12.02 18.18 -5.31
C PRO A 53 10.63 17.97 -5.93
N VAL A 54 9.60 18.40 -5.20
CA VAL A 54 8.21 18.22 -5.62
C VAL A 54 7.89 18.99 -6.91
N GLU A 55 8.56 20.11 -7.14
CA GLU A 55 8.36 20.98 -8.29
C GLU A 55 8.78 20.35 -9.62
N ASP A 56 9.78 19.46 -9.62
CA ASP A 56 10.33 18.86 -10.84
C ASP A 56 9.35 17.89 -11.53
N PHE A 57 8.39 17.31 -10.78
CA PHE A 57 7.53 16.23 -11.26
C PHE A 57 6.04 16.52 -11.03
N PRO A 58 5.42 17.35 -11.90
CA PRO A 58 4.00 17.69 -11.84
C PRO A 58 3.06 16.56 -12.27
N TYR A 59 3.49 15.71 -13.21
CA TYR A 59 2.65 14.67 -13.78
C TYR A 59 2.62 13.44 -12.90
N CYS A 60 1.44 12.86 -12.69
CA CYS A 60 1.30 11.63 -11.92
C CYS A 60 0.30 10.66 -12.55
N VAL A 61 0.72 9.39 -12.60
CA VAL A 61 -0.11 8.28 -13.05
C VAL A 61 -0.13 7.19 -12.01
N HIS A 62 -1.30 6.58 -11.85
CA HIS A 62 -1.56 5.52 -10.91
C HIS A 62 -2.01 4.27 -11.65
N LEU A 63 -1.48 3.12 -11.23
CA LEU A 63 -2.05 1.82 -11.56
C LEU A 63 -2.93 1.38 -10.40
N VAL A 64 -4.21 1.17 -10.67
CA VAL A 64 -5.26 0.92 -9.68
C VAL A 64 -5.87 -0.46 -9.88
N SER A 65 -6.11 -1.19 -8.80
CA SER A 65 -6.83 -2.46 -8.84
C SER A 65 -8.33 -2.23 -9.00
N ASP A 66 -8.97 -2.96 -9.91
CA ASP A 66 -10.43 -2.98 -10.05
C ASP A 66 -11.06 -4.19 -9.36
N GLU A 67 -10.24 -5.06 -8.76
CA GLU A 67 -10.65 -6.29 -8.10
C GLU A 67 -10.17 -6.34 -6.65
N TYR A 68 -10.93 -7.08 -5.81
CA TYR A 68 -10.53 -7.43 -4.45
C TYR A 68 -9.72 -8.72 -4.45
N GLU A 69 -8.40 -8.61 -4.33
CA GLU A 69 -7.49 -9.73 -4.50
C GLU A 69 -6.22 -9.63 -3.65
N GLN A 70 -5.39 -10.68 -3.73
CA GLN A 70 -4.07 -10.73 -3.13
C GLN A 70 -3.00 -10.70 -4.23
N LEU A 71 -2.13 -9.70 -4.16
CA LEU A 71 -0.96 -9.57 -5.03
C LEU A 71 0.24 -10.22 -4.36
N SER A 72 0.89 -11.16 -5.05
CA SER A 72 2.09 -11.79 -4.51
C SER A 72 3.28 -10.82 -4.48
N SER A 73 4.20 -11.00 -3.51
CA SER A 73 5.39 -10.15 -3.42
C SER A 73 6.30 -10.24 -4.66
N GLU A 74 6.19 -11.33 -5.40
CA GLU A 74 6.91 -11.64 -6.63
C GLU A 74 6.27 -10.96 -7.83
N ALA A 75 4.93 -10.91 -7.89
CA ALA A 75 4.22 -10.13 -8.89
C ALA A 75 4.54 -8.64 -8.73
N LEU A 76 4.56 -8.13 -7.48
CA LEU A 76 4.97 -6.76 -7.19
C LEU A 76 6.41 -6.48 -7.64
N GLU A 77 7.35 -7.39 -7.38
CA GLU A 77 8.73 -7.23 -7.82
C GLU A 77 8.86 -7.31 -9.36
N ALA A 78 8.16 -8.23 -10.01
CA ALA A 78 8.16 -8.35 -11.47
C ALA A 78 7.56 -7.11 -12.15
N ALA A 79 6.45 -6.59 -11.63
CA ALA A 79 5.83 -5.36 -12.12
C ALA A 79 6.75 -4.15 -11.94
N ARG A 80 7.40 -4.04 -10.78
CA ARG A 80 8.38 -3.00 -10.45
C ARG A 80 9.56 -3.01 -11.43
N ILE A 81 10.16 -4.18 -11.67
CA ILE A 81 11.28 -4.34 -12.63
C ILE A 81 10.82 -3.96 -14.04
N CYS A 82 9.65 -4.43 -14.46
CA CYS A 82 9.10 -4.18 -15.78
C CYS A 82 8.90 -2.68 -16.06
N ALA A 83 8.24 -1.97 -15.14
CA ALA A 83 8.03 -0.54 -15.25
C ALA A 83 9.36 0.24 -15.23
N ASN A 84 10.25 -0.09 -14.30
CA ASN A 84 11.54 0.59 -14.17
C ASN A 84 12.43 0.41 -15.41
N LYS A 85 12.49 -0.82 -15.96
CA LYS A 85 13.32 -1.12 -17.14
C LYS A 85 12.84 -0.32 -18.36
N TYR A 86 11.53 -0.20 -18.56
CA TYR A 86 10.98 0.55 -19.67
C TYR A 86 11.23 2.05 -19.51
N CYS A 87 10.88 2.64 -18.36
CA CYS A 87 11.11 4.07 -18.12
C CYS A 87 12.59 4.46 -18.22
N THR A 88 13.49 3.64 -17.68
CA THR A 88 14.94 3.93 -17.72
C THR A 88 15.47 3.88 -19.14
N LYS A 89 15.02 2.91 -19.96
CA LYS A 89 15.46 2.77 -21.36
C LYS A 89 14.99 3.94 -22.23
N THR A 90 13.77 4.42 -22.02
CA THR A 90 13.17 5.43 -22.91
C THR A 90 13.41 6.86 -22.44
N SER A 91 13.34 7.14 -21.14
CA SER A 91 13.39 8.49 -20.58
C SER A 91 14.61 8.78 -19.69
N GLY A 92 15.46 7.78 -19.44
CA GLY A 92 16.56 7.88 -18.49
C GLY A 92 16.11 7.71 -17.03
N LYS A 93 17.07 7.41 -16.14
CA LYS A 93 16.81 7.10 -14.71
C LYS A 93 16.33 8.31 -13.90
N ASP A 94 16.73 9.51 -14.30
CA ASP A 94 16.51 10.74 -13.52
C ASP A 94 15.19 11.45 -13.84
N SER A 95 14.48 10.98 -14.86
CA SER A 95 13.27 11.61 -15.39
C SER A 95 11.99 11.21 -14.66
N PHE A 96 12.05 10.23 -13.77
CA PHE A 96 10.89 9.70 -13.07
C PHE A 96 11.17 9.32 -11.63
N HIS A 97 10.10 9.27 -10.84
CA HIS A 97 10.07 8.65 -9.52
C HIS A 97 8.90 7.67 -9.47
N LEU A 98 9.23 6.38 -9.40
CA LEU A 98 8.25 5.29 -9.28
C LEU A 98 8.19 4.83 -7.84
N ARG A 99 6.98 4.72 -7.29
CA ARG A 99 6.70 4.22 -5.96
C ARG A 99 5.69 3.09 -6.02
N VAL A 100 6.04 1.95 -5.43
CA VAL A 100 5.10 0.88 -5.11
C VAL A 100 4.40 1.27 -3.81
N ARG A 101 3.08 1.49 -3.87
CA ARG A 101 2.28 1.93 -2.72
C ARG A 101 1.89 0.77 -1.80
N VAL A 102 1.80 -0.41 -2.37
CA VAL A 102 1.29 -1.61 -1.71
C VAL A 102 2.45 -2.39 -1.08
N HIS A 103 2.30 -2.73 0.21
CA HIS A 103 3.27 -3.52 0.96
C HIS A 103 2.72 -4.92 1.28
N PRO A 104 3.50 -5.99 1.05
CA PRO A 104 3.05 -7.35 1.30
C PRO A 104 3.25 -7.74 2.77
N PHE A 105 2.24 -7.44 3.60
CA PHE A 105 2.23 -7.81 5.02
C PHE A 105 1.59 -9.16 5.30
N HIS A 106 0.66 -9.60 4.45
CA HIS A 106 -0.08 -10.84 4.68
C HIS A 106 0.79 -12.05 4.32
N VAL A 107 0.78 -13.06 5.17
CA VAL A 107 1.51 -14.30 4.98
C VAL A 107 0.55 -15.40 4.55
N VAL A 108 0.82 -16.00 3.40
CA VAL A 108 0.11 -17.20 2.94
C VAL A 108 0.75 -18.44 3.55
N ARG A 109 -0.07 -19.44 3.85
CA ARG A 109 0.37 -20.72 4.44
C ARG A 109 0.28 -21.84 3.41
N ILE A 110 1.15 -22.82 3.58
CA ILE A 110 1.14 -24.06 2.79
C ILE A 110 1.18 -25.26 3.75
N ASN A 111 0.21 -26.17 3.61
CA ASN A 111 0.40 -27.53 4.09
C ASN A 111 1.18 -28.28 3.00
N LYS A 112 2.47 -28.56 3.26
CA LYS A 112 3.34 -29.22 2.26
C LYS A 112 3.04 -30.72 2.30
N MET A 113 2.63 -31.26 1.16
CA MET A 113 2.53 -32.71 0.97
C MET A 113 3.82 -33.22 0.32
N LEU A 114 4.29 -34.38 0.75
CA LEU A 114 5.37 -35.11 0.11
C LEU A 114 4.84 -35.67 -1.21
N SER A 115 5.60 -35.50 -2.28
CA SER A 115 5.30 -36.05 -3.61
C SER A 115 6.34 -37.11 -3.93
N CYS A 116 6.31 -38.21 -3.20
CA CYS A 116 7.11 -39.41 -3.46
C CYS A 116 6.22 -40.65 -3.38
N ALA A 117 6.61 -41.73 -4.05
CA ALA A 117 5.91 -43.01 -3.94
C ALA A 117 5.98 -43.49 -2.47
N GLY A 118 4.87 -43.98 -1.93
CA GLY A 118 4.78 -44.36 -0.52
C GLY A 118 4.70 -43.20 0.48
N ALA A 119 4.48 -41.96 0.03
CA ALA A 119 4.34 -40.78 0.90
C ALA A 119 3.26 -40.92 1.99
N ASP A 120 2.21 -41.71 1.72
CA ASP A 120 1.13 -42.00 2.67
C ASP A 120 1.63 -42.59 4.00
N ARG A 121 2.73 -43.36 3.96
CA ARG A 121 3.33 -43.97 5.16
C ARG A 121 4.16 -42.99 5.99
N LEU A 122 4.67 -41.94 5.34
CA LEU A 122 5.61 -40.98 5.92
C LEU A 122 4.93 -39.67 6.35
N GLN A 123 3.73 -39.40 5.83
CA GLN A 123 3.01 -38.17 6.08
C GLN A 123 1.68 -38.41 6.79
N THR A 124 1.33 -37.54 7.73
CA THR A 124 0.06 -37.57 8.47
C THR A 124 -1.18 -37.15 7.65
N GLY A 125 -1.05 -37.03 6.32
CA GLY A 125 -2.06 -36.49 5.42
C GLY A 125 -2.60 -35.13 5.90
N MET A 126 -3.92 -35.08 6.14
CA MET A 126 -4.64 -33.88 6.60
C MET A 126 -4.76 -33.77 8.12
N ARG A 127 -4.22 -34.71 8.90
CA ARG A 127 -4.16 -34.59 10.36
C ARG A 127 -3.19 -33.46 10.73
N GLY A 128 -3.67 -32.46 11.49
CA GLY A 128 -2.87 -31.29 11.86
C GLY A 128 -2.57 -30.36 10.68
N ALA A 129 -3.55 -30.12 9.80
CA ALA A 129 -3.40 -29.38 8.53
C ALA A 129 -3.02 -27.88 8.63
N TRP A 130 -2.56 -27.39 9.78
CA TRP A 130 -2.08 -26.02 9.90
C TRP A 130 -0.78 -25.83 9.12
N GLY A 131 -0.89 -25.07 8.03
CA GLY A 131 0.23 -24.86 7.13
C GLY A 131 1.37 -24.02 7.72
N LYS A 132 2.60 -24.28 7.26
CA LYS A 132 3.76 -23.43 7.53
C LYS A 132 3.70 -22.15 6.68
N PRO A 133 4.27 -21.02 7.12
CA PRO A 133 4.32 -19.80 6.33
C PRO A 133 5.10 -20.03 5.03
N TYR A 134 4.53 -19.61 3.90
CA TYR A 134 5.05 -19.92 2.56
C TYR A 134 5.58 -18.71 1.82
N GLY A 135 4.85 -17.61 1.85
CA GLY A 135 5.18 -16.40 1.12
C GLY A 135 4.39 -15.20 1.62
N LYS A 136 4.82 -14.01 1.21
CA LYS A 136 4.14 -12.76 1.52
C LYS A 136 3.33 -12.28 0.32
N VAL A 137 2.14 -11.79 0.61
CA VAL A 137 1.21 -11.21 -0.35
C VAL A 137 0.67 -9.92 0.22
N ALA A 138 0.25 -9.02 -0.66
CA ALA A 138 -0.43 -7.81 -0.30
C ALA A 138 -1.91 -7.93 -0.62
N ARG A 139 -2.76 -7.58 0.34
CA ARG A 139 -4.21 -7.53 0.10
C ARG A 139 -4.54 -6.17 -0.48
N VAL A 140 -5.29 -6.16 -1.57
CA VAL A 140 -5.63 -4.94 -2.31
C VAL A 140 -7.15 -4.85 -2.46
N ASN A 141 -7.69 -3.68 -2.16
CA ASN A 141 -9.10 -3.35 -2.33
C ASN A 141 -9.40 -2.80 -3.71
N ILE A 142 -10.67 -2.84 -4.10
CA ILE A 142 -11.15 -2.18 -5.32
C ILE A 142 -10.88 -0.68 -5.19
N GLY A 143 -10.29 -0.08 -6.23
CA GLY A 143 -9.91 1.33 -6.25
C GLY A 143 -8.59 1.65 -5.54
N GLN A 144 -7.91 0.65 -4.95
CA GLN A 144 -6.63 0.89 -4.27
C GLN A 144 -5.48 1.02 -5.28
N VAL A 145 -4.65 2.04 -5.10
CA VAL A 145 -3.47 2.30 -5.93
C VAL A 145 -2.35 1.31 -5.61
N ILE A 146 -1.86 0.61 -6.63
CA ILE A 146 -0.76 -0.37 -6.52
C ILE A 146 0.59 0.31 -6.79
N LEU A 147 0.71 0.95 -7.95
CA LEU A 147 1.90 1.67 -8.40
C LEU A 147 1.55 3.14 -8.63
N SER A 148 2.46 4.02 -8.27
CA SER A 148 2.39 5.44 -8.56
C SER A 148 3.68 5.87 -9.24
N VAL A 149 3.58 6.63 -10.33
CA VAL A 149 4.74 7.21 -10.99
C VAL A 149 4.51 8.71 -11.09
N ARG A 150 5.51 9.50 -10.72
CA ARG A 150 5.55 10.94 -10.99
C ARG A 150 6.67 11.28 -11.97
N THR A 151 6.40 12.15 -12.93
CA THR A 151 7.34 12.59 -13.98
C THR A 151 7.08 14.04 -14.40
N ARG A 152 7.89 14.53 -15.33
CA ARG A 152 7.57 15.71 -16.15
C ARG A 152 6.44 15.36 -17.14
N ASP A 153 5.68 16.37 -17.56
CA ASP A 153 4.56 16.19 -18.50
C ASP A 153 5.01 15.70 -19.89
N SER A 154 6.25 16.01 -20.31
CA SER A 154 6.85 15.53 -21.56
C SER A 154 6.87 13.99 -21.65
N ASN A 155 6.98 13.30 -20.51
CA ASN A 155 7.13 11.84 -20.46
C ASN A 155 5.80 11.10 -20.24
N LYS A 156 4.65 11.74 -20.45
CA LYS A 156 3.32 11.15 -20.21
C LYS A 156 3.11 9.81 -20.92
N ALA A 157 3.47 9.74 -22.20
CA ALA A 157 3.25 8.56 -23.04
C ALA A 157 4.12 7.38 -22.59
N VAL A 158 5.36 7.65 -22.22
CA VAL A 158 6.32 6.65 -21.74
C VAL A 158 5.81 6.00 -20.44
N VAL A 159 5.31 6.81 -19.50
CA VAL A 159 4.81 6.30 -18.22
C VAL A 159 3.54 5.47 -18.40
N ASN A 160 2.62 5.90 -19.25
CA ASN A 160 1.40 5.15 -19.54
C ASN A 160 1.72 3.77 -20.13
N GLU A 161 2.67 3.70 -21.06
CA GLU A 161 3.13 2.44 -21.63
C GLU A 161 3.88 1.56 -20.62
N ALA A 162 4.68 2.16 -19.73
CA ALA A 162 5.34 1.44 -18.63
C ALA A 162 4.33 0.75 -17.71
N LEU A 163 3.26 1.46 -17.34
CA LEU A 163 2.20 0.93 -16.48
C LEU A 163 1.33 -0.09 -17.21
N ARG A 164 1.11 0.07 -18.52
CA ARG A 164 0.43 -0.94 -19.35
C ARG A 164 1.22 -2.25 -19.36
N ARG A 165 2.55 -2.20 -19.43
CA ARG A 165 3.41 -3.38 -19.35
C ARG A 165 3.42 -4.01 -17.95
N ALA A 166 3.45 -3.18 -16.91
CA ALA A 166 3.38 -3.64 -15.52
C ALA A 166 2.06 -4.34 -15.20
N ARG A 167 0.94 -3.87 -15.78
CA ARG A 167 -0.39 -4.49 -15.64
C ARG A 167 -0.39 -5.98 -15.93
N TYR A 168 0.30 -6.44 -16.98
CA TYR A 168 0.37 -7.86 -17.35
C TYR A 168 1.07 -8.75 -16.31
N LYS A 169 1.72 -8.18 -15.29
CA LYS A 169 2.33 -8.94 -14.19
C LYS A 169 1.40 -9.17 -13.02
N PHE A 170 0.27 -8.47 -12.98
CA PHE A 170 -0.74 -8.64 -11.94
C PHE A 170 -1.86 -9.58 -12.40
N PRO A 171 -2.43 -10.39 -11.47
CA PRO A 171 -3.70 -11.06 -11.70
C PRO A 171 -4.84 -10.04 -11.82
N GLY A 172 -5.97 -10.39 -12.42
CA GLY A 172 -7.16 -9.53 -12.43
C GLY A 172 -7.08 -8.33 -13.38
N ARG A 173 -8.03 -7.39 -13.21
CA ARG A 173 -8.16 -6.16 -14.01
C ARG A 173 -7.55 -4.97 -13.28
N GLN A 174 -6.63 -4.27 -13.95
CA GLN A 174 -6.11 -2.98 -13.47
C GLN A 174 -6.41 -1.85 -14.46
N LYS A 175 -6.70 -0.70 -13.88
CA LYS A 175 -6.96 0.56 -14.59
C LYS A 175 -5.77 1.49 -14.41
N ILE A 176 -5.44 2.21 -15.47
CA ILE A 176 -4.43 3.28 -15.43
C ILE A 176 -5.19 4.59 -15.31
N ILE A 177 -4.91 5.35 -14.26
CA ILE A 177 -5.59 6.61 -13.96
C ILE A 177 -4.55 7.72 -13.94
N VAL A 178 -4.78 8.77 -14.73
CA VAL A 178 -4.00 10.00 -14.66
C VAL A 178 -4.55 10.86 -13.53
N SER A 179 -3.68 11.25 -12.60
CA SER A 179 -4.08 12.06 -11.45
C SER A 179 -4.17 13.54 -11.84
N LYS A 180 -5.18 14.24 -11.31
CA LYS A 180 -5.29 15.72 -11.39
C LYS A 180 -4.38 16.43 -10.38
N LYS A 181 -3.75 15.68 -9.47
CA LYS A 181 -2.91 16.20 -8.40
C LYS A 181 -1.50 16.52 -8.89
N TRP A 182 -0.79 17.36 -8.14
CA TRP A 182 0.62 17.65 -8.41
C TRP A 182 1.52 16.53 -7.87
N GLY A 183 1.99 15.66 -8.75
CA GLY A 183 2.90 14.56 -8.38
C GLY A 183 2.31 13.67 -7.29
N PHE A 184 3.01 13.55 -6.15
CA PHE A 184 2.57 12.76 -4.99
C PHE A 184 1.94 13.60 -3.87
N THR A 185 1.63 14.85 -4.13
CA THR A 185 0.97 15.73 -3.15
C THR A 185 -0.53 15.48 -3.09
N ALA A 186 -1.18 16.03 -2.07
CA ALA A 186 -2.64 16.00 -1.95
C ALA A 186 -3.33 17.06 -2.82
N LEU A 187 -2.62 18.14 -3.18
CA LEU A 187 -3.14 19.34 -3.84
C LEU A 187 -3.38 19.10 -5.33
N SER A 188 -4.40 19.78 -5.88
CA SER A 188 -4.59 19.86 -7.32
C SER A 188 -3.48 20.68 -7.98
N ARG A 189 -3.34 20.60 -9.31
CA ARG A 189 -2.32 21.37 -10.04
C ARG A 189 -2.47 22.88 -9.85
N GLN A 190 -3.70 23.38 -9.90
CA GLN A 190 -4.00 24.82 -9.75
C GLN A 190 -3.70 25.28 -8.32
N GLU A 191 -4.26 24.59 -7.33
CA GLU A 191 -4.01 24.87 -5.90
C GLU A 191 -2.51 24.85 -5.55
N PHE A 192 -1.74 23.96 -6.17
CA PHE A 192 -0.30 23.89 -5.95
C PHE A 192 0.42 25.13 -6.46
N LEU A 193 0.03 25.66 -7.63
CA LEU A 193 0.59 26.88 -8.19
C LEU A 193 0.22 28.09 -7.33
N ASP A 194 -1.03 28.18 -6.89
CA ASP A 194 -1.50 29.26 -6.01
C ASP A 194 -0.78 29.26 -4.66
N ALA A 195 -0.62 28.07 -4.06
CA ALA A 195 0.11 27.91 -2.82
C ALA A 195 1.62 28.21 -2.98
N LYS A 196 2.19 27.93 -4.16
CA LYS A 196 3.58 28.28 -4.49
C LYS A 196 3.74 29.80 -4.61
N ASN A 197 2.84 30.46 -5.32
CA ASN A 197 2.83 31.92 -5.49
C ASN A 197 2.62 32.63 -4.15
N ALA A 198 1.78 32.07 -3.27
CA ALA A 198 1.56 32.58 -1.92
C ALA A 198 2.72 32.28 -0.94
N GLY A 199 3.78 31.58 -1.36
CA GLY A 199 4.92 31.25 -0.50
C GLY A 199 4.61 30.26 0.63
N LYS A 200 3.47 29.55 0.58
CA LYS A 200 2.99 28.66 1.66
C LYS A 200 3.63 27.27 1.63
N ILE A 201 4.47 26.97 0.64
CA ILE A 201 5.08 25.65 0.44
C ILE A 201 6.51 25.62 0.99
N ARG A 202 6.73 24.80 2.01
CA ARG A 202 8.09 24.47 2.47
C ARG A 202 8.73 23.44 1.54
N LYS A 203 9.99 23.66 1.15
CA LYS A 203 10.75 22.76 0.28
C LYS A 203 11.10 21.46 1.02
N ALA A 204 10.25 20.45 0.88
CA ALA A 204 10.51 19.09 1.35
C ALA A 204 10.24 18.06 0.23
N VAL A 205 10.85 16.88 0.33
CA VAL A 205 10.71 15.77 -0.63
C VAL A 205 9.25 15.27 -0.74
N SER A 206 8.50 15.42 0.34
CA SER A 206 7.04 15.34 0.40
C SER A 206 6.53 16.59 1.09
N VAL A 207 5.66 17.37 0.46
CA VAL A 207 5.05 18.56 1.09
C VAL A 207 4.26 18.10 2.31
N MET A 208 4.77 18.39 3.50
CA MET A 208 4.06 18.21 4.76
C MET A 208 3.83 19.59 5.36
N ALA A 209 2.55 19.86 5.60
CA ALA A 209 1.97 21.03 6.26
C ALA A 209 2.07 22.38 5.52
N LEU A 210 0.90 22.89 5.13
CA LEU A 210 0.60 24.33 5.14
C LEU A 210 0.91 24.84 6.55
N THR A 211 1.98 25.59 6.73
CA THR A 211 2.13 26.36 7.97
C THR A 211 1.23 27.57 7.87
N PHE A 212 0.09 27.52 8.57
CA PHE A 212 -0.63 28.71 8.96
C PHE A 212 0.26 29.42 9.98
N SER A 213 1.04 30.40 9.53
CA SER A 213 1.73 31.33 10.41
C SER A 213 0.67 32.16 11.13
N ILE A 214 0.23 31.70 12.30
CA ILE A 214 -0.27 32.63 13.31
C ILE A 214 0.91 33.55 13.60
N SER A 215 0.81 34.78 13.11
CA SER A 215 1.66 35.88 13.52
C SER A 215 1.61 35.96 15.04
N ARG A 216 2.67 35.52 15.71
CA ARG A 216 2.98 35.98 17.08
C ARG A 216 3.33 37.46 16.94
N SER A 217 2.32 38.31 16.93
CA SER A 217 2.48 39.71 17.25
C SER A 217 2.91 39.77 18.71
N THR A 218 4.15 40.22 18.87
CA THR A 218 4.72 40.76 20.10
C THR A 218 3.71 41.67 20.82
N ALA A 219 3.13 41.17 21.92
CA ALA A 219 2.55 42.01 22.95
C ALA A 219 3.24 41.65 24.27
N ARG A 220 4.31 42.38 24.54
CA ARG A 220 4.98 42.45 25.85
C ARG A 220 4.30 43.58 26.61
N SER A 221 3.50 43.26 27.62
CA SER A 221 3.06 44.15 28.70
C SER A 221 2.57 43.24 29.83
N SER A 222 3.45 42.84 30.73
CA SER A 222 3.72 43.49 32.03
C SER A 222 2.53 43.49 33.00
N ARG A 223 2.67 42.60 33.99
CA ARG A 223 2.23 42.73 35.40
C ARG A 223 0.77 42.40 35.76
N THR A 224 0.73 41.56 36.80
CA THR A 224 -0.15 41.57 37.97
C THR A 224 -1.59 41.06 37.85
N CYS A 225 -1.75 39.90 38.51
CA CYS A 225 -2.75 39.63 39.55
C CYS A 225 -4.11 39.04 39.16
N ALA A 226 -4.48 38.10 40.04
CA ALA A 226 -5.82 37.67 40.39
C ALA A 226 -6.54 36.73 39.41
N LEU A 227 -6.62 35.47 39.86
CA LEU A 227 -7.80 34.63 39.68
C LEU A 227 -9.07 35.44 40.03
N PRO A 228 -10.20 35.16 39.37
CA PRO A 228 -11.26 34.57 40.16
C PRO A 228 -11.90 33.36 39.49
N ILE A 229 -12.10 32.35 40.32
CA ILE A 229 -13.02 31.23 40.16
C ILE A 229 -14.43 31.82 39.98
N SER A 230 -15.14 31.41 38.93
CA SER A 230 -16.61 31.56 38.86
C SER A 230 -17.23 30.16 38.61
N PRO A 231 -18.22 29.74 39.43
CA PRO A 231 -18.80 28.41 39.38
C PRO A 231 -20.07 28.41 38.51
N MET A 232 -20.00 27.91 37.28
CA MET A 232 -21.22 27.69 36.47
C MET A 232 -21.09 26.57 35.41
N ALA A 233 -20.18 25.60 35.60
CA ALA A 233 -19.98 24.51 34.64
C ALA A 233 -19.85 23.11 35.29
N VAL A 234 -20.66 22.82 36.31
CA VAL A 234 -20.66 21.49 36.97
C VAL A 234 -22.01 20.76 36.83
N PHE A 235 -23.03 21.37 36.24
CA PHE A 235 -24.36 20.73 36.17
C PHE A 235 -24.71 20.02 34.85
N ASP A 236 -23.93 20.16 33.78
CA ASP A 236 -24.23 19.52 32.47
C ASP A 236 -23.38 18.30 32.11
N ALA A 237 -22.44 17.88 32.97
CA ALA A 237 -21.58 16.74 32.69
C ALA A 237 -22.10 15.40 33.27
N LEU A 238 -23.11 15.40 34.15
CA LEU A 238 -23.57 14.18 34.83
C LEU A 238 -24.79 13.50 34.18
N VAL A 239 -25.55 14.20 33.33
CA VAL A 239 -26.78 13.63 32.70
C VAL A 239 -26.47 12.88 31.39
N TRP A 240 -25.31 13.13 30.77
CA TRP A 240 -24.96 12.50 29.48
C TRP A 240 -24.18 11.18 29.62
N MET A 241 -23.82 10.77 30.84
CA MET A 241 -23.03 9.56 31.09
C MET A 241 -23.89 8.34 31.51
N HIS A 242 -25.20 8.51 31.70
CA HIS A 242 -26.13 7.43 32.06
C HIS A 242 -27.01 6.93 30.90
N ALA A 243 -26.96 7.54 29.70
CA ALA A 243 -27.82 7.18 28.57
C ALA A 243 -27.16 6.29 27.49
N SER A 244 -25.86 5.98 27.61
CA SER A 244 -25.10 5.27 26.57
C SER A 244 -24.70 3.83 26.95
N CYS A 245 -25.08 3.35 28.14
CA CYS A 245 -24.66 2.05 28.70
C CYS A 245 -25.78 0.98 28.69
N SER A 246 -26.80 1.10 27.84
CA SER A 246 -27.94 0.14 27.84
C SER A 246 -28.40 -0.31 26.46
N ARG A 247 -27.55 -0.29 25.42
CA ARG A 247 -27.98 -0.69 24.07
C ARG A 247 -27.16 -1.75 23.33
N ASP A 248 -26.17 -2.41 23.96
CA ASP A 248 -25.34 -3.43 23.29
C ASP A 248 -25.21 -4.79 24.04
N VAL A 249 -26.25 -5.22 24.77
CA VAL A 249 -26.31 -6.58 25.35
C VAL A 249 -27.69 -7.20 25.14
N ALA A 250 -28.04 -7.58 23.90
CA ALA A 250 -29.16 -8.49 23.64
C ALA A 250 -29.20 -9.02 22.20
N THR A 251 -28.22 -9.82 21.75
CA THR A 251 -28.45 -10.83 20.68
C THR A 251 -27.32 -11.86 20.62
N SER A 252 -27.22 -12.74 21.62
CA SER A 252 -26.64 -14.09 21.46
C SER A 252 -27.00 -14.98 22.65
N ARG A 253 -27.83 -16.01 22.38
CA ARG A 253 -28.34 -17.15 23.18
C ARG A 253 -29.82 -17.28 22.77
N GLY A 254 -30.24 -18.15 21.86
CA GLY A 254 -30.07 -19.60 21.80
C GLY A 254 -31.43 -20.22 22.13
N GLN A 255 -32.13 -20.79 21.13
CA GLN A 255 -33.24 -21.73 21.33
C GLN A 255 -33.21 -22.80 20.23
N SER A 256 -32.85 -23.99 20.67
CA SER A 256 -33.26 -25.30 20.18
C SER A 256 -34.70 -25.60 20.66
N GLU A 257 -35.34 -26.60 20.01
CA GLU A 257 -36.72 -27.12 20.19
C GLU A 257 -37.77 -26.29 19.44
N VAL A 258 -38.48 -26.77 18.42
CA VAL A 258 -39.09 -28.10 18.12
C VAL A 258 -38.74 -28.57 16.71
#